data_AF-A0AAN0JM39-F1
#
_entry.id   AF-A0AAN0JM39-F1
#
_cell.length_a   1.000
_cell.length_b   1.000
_cell.length_c   1.000
_cell.angle_alpha   90.00
_cell.angle_beta   90.00
_cell.angle_gamma   90.00
#
_symmetry.space_group_name_H-M   'P 1'
#
loop_
_entity.id
_entity.type
_entity.pdbx_description
1 polymer ?
#
loop_
_entity_poly.entity_id
_entity_poly.type
_entity_poly.pdbx_seq_one_letter_code
_entity_poly.pdbx_strand_id
1 'polypeptide(L)'
;MASSRAVFRLDISHMKLVSNSLKESHFIDVDWFDLGVELNLPYPDLKKIRARFTDSSQCLLECLSLWLTSANNRTWESLASALERMNQKQAATLIRNTYDDPASQIFQHYSDRISQVSLTDSCIQLLYTEGLITEDTQRKIERCGGSLSDTLRELMIAVSDDHSKLRSLGNILMELEEAKPLAQDIIKDCDGIMTTALVVGPVSSSKVNQLPTPNTTVSTSAGEFFFNAAHQSMFDEVRGHFGILRHKIVPLITKSISSVEELKSFLQLSFPELSAELSNAESINNIMNVVVKKCRVNNISMIKIIVIRFEITEAKPLISEYEEEVKTLCGSLKDFISQNKPEHFNDFETIQFTLGWEPEEHSLDDIRNLLEEAFKELNKRIIVRSIHQGNSIIIICYAPHHLLAALLLKAQDNLTVLMKEFSLIRLTIGHYTVYDERIKVMNNECLAEEIKLADGEGQELRTLLDYKEGLKDGHMSMIKKRKEYIKRTQLMLSWSVQMLRANLAENKILKARATETSQLQQEKMLLKEEVESLKKALDIAEQEIKDGKNSVAAIKESTETNKAKEKQKNNQAIFICILYFLALYFTLILPRYFKS
;
A
#
# COMPACT_ATOMS: atom_id res chain seq x y z
N MET A 1 38.15 -14.29 1.50
CA MET A 1 38.00 -14.91 0.16
C MET A 1 36.69 -14.41 -0.41
N ALA A 2 36.74 -13.74 -1.56
CA ALA A 2 35.56 -13.14 -2.19
C ALA A 2 34.52 -14.23 -2.48
N SER A 3 33.31 -14.09 -1.93
CA SER A 3 32.18 -14.94 -2.28
C SER A 3 31.82 -14.62 -3.73
N SER A 4 32.21 -15.48 -4.67
CA SER A 4 31.82 -15.32 -6.06
C SER A 4 30.31 -15.44 -6.13
N ARG A 5 29.62 -14.42 -6.67
CA ARG A 5 28.22 -14.55 -7.13
C ARG A 5 28.13 -15.86 -7.92
N ALA A 6 27.31 -16.80 -7.45
CA ALA A 6 26.97 -17.97 -8.26
C ALA A 6 26.13 -17.46 -9.43
N VAL A 7 26.79 -17.12 -10.54
CA VAL A 7 26.11 -16.69 -11.76
C VAL A 7 25.36 -17.88 -12.32
N PHE A 8 24.05 -17.75 -12.49
CA PHE A 8 23.23 -18.81 -13.07
C PHE A 8 23.71 -19.14 -14.48
N ARG A 9 24.00 -20.42 -14.73
CA ARG A 9 24.50 -20.90 -16.02
C ARG A 9 23.40 -21.63 -16.75
N LEU A 10 23.14 -21.16 -17.96
CA LEU A 10 22.22 -21.79 -18.90
C LEU A 10 22.85 -23.04 -19.51
N ASP A 11 22.01 -24.02 -19.76
CA ASP A 11 22.34 -25.25 -20.47
C ASP A 11 21.18 -25.66 -21.39
N ILE A 12 21.26 -26.87 -21.95
CA ILE A 12 20.27 -27.34 -22.92
C ILE A 12 18.85 -27.49 -22.34
N SER A 13 18.66 -27.67 -21.03
CA SER A 13 17.31 -27.75 -20.43
C SER A 13 16.57 -26.41 -20.56
N HIS A 14 17.32 -25.31 -20.62
CA HIS A 14 16.82 -23.95 -20.72
C HIS A 14 16.50 -23.51 -22.16
N MET A 15 16.59 -24.40 -23.14
CA MET A 15 16.37 -24.09 -24.56
C MET A 15 15.04 -23.36 -24.81
N LYS A 16 13.94 -23.88 -24.24
CA LYS A 16 12.61 -23.27 -24.40
C LYS A 16 12.54 -21.88 -23.77
N LEU A 17 13.18 -21.70 -22.61
CA LEU A 17 13.22 -20.43 -21.89
C LEU A 17 13.96 -19.36 -22.69
N VAL A 18 15.15 -19.69 -23.19
CA VAL A 18 15.96 -18.80 -24.04
C VAL A 18 15.23 -18.46 -25.34
N SER A 19 14.64 -19.45 -26.01
CA SER A 19 13.90 -19.20 -27.25
C SER A 19 12.69 -18.28 -27.05
N ASN A 20 11.95 -18.44 -25.95
CA ASN A 20 10.82 -17.58 -25.63
C ASN A 20 11.28 -16.15 -25.27
N SER A 21 12.37 -16.01 -24.52
CA SER A 21 12.92 -14.69 -24.16
C SER A 21 13.30 -13.85 -25.38
N LEU A 22 13.84 -14.48 -26.44
CA LEU A 22 14.17 -13.80 -27.69
C LEU A 22 12.93 -13.38 -28.48
N LYS A 23 11.86 -14.19 -28.45
CA LYS A 23 10.59 -13.81 -29.09
C LYS A 23 9.93 -12.63 -28.39
N GLU A 24 9.99 -12.61 -27.06
CA GLU A 24 9.46 -11.52 -26.24
C GLU A 24 10.24 -10.22 -26.41
N SER A 25 11.54 -10.32 -26.67
CA SER A 25 12.38 -9.18 -26.99
C SER A 25 12.26 -8.71 -28.45
N HIS A 26 11.32 -9.29 -29.21
CA HIS A 26 11.09 -9.04 -30.64
C HIS A 26 12.32 -9.30 -31.51
N PHE A 27 13.16 -10.25 -31.12
CA PHE A 27 14.29 -10.70 -31.95
C PHE A 27 13.77 -11.29 -33.27
N ILE A 28 14.44 -10.94 -34.38
CA ILE A 28 14.07 -11.41 -35.70
C ILE A 28 14.91 -12.66 -36.01
N ASP A 29 14.25 -13.80 -36.21
CA ASP A 29 14.92 -15.10 -36.43
C ASP A 29 15.95 -15.10 -37.57
N VAL A 30 15.82 -14.21 -38.56
CA VAL A 30 16.76 -14.09 -39.69
C VAL A 30 18.17 -13.64 -39.26
N ASP A 31 18.27 -12.93 -38.13
CA ASP A 31 19.52 -12.39 -37.59
C ASP A 31 20.28 -13.42 -36.74
N TRP A 32 19.84 -14.69 -36.71
CA TRP A 32 20.43 -15.76 -35.91
C TRP A 32 21.94 -15.94 -36.14
N PHE A 33 22.42 -15.67 -37.35
CA PHE A 33 23.82 -15.87 -37.69
C PHE A 33 24.70 -14.80 -37.05
N ASP A 34 24.26 -13.55 -37.08
CA ASP A 34 24.95 -12.44 -36.45
C ASP A 34 24.92 -12.61 -34.93
N LEU A 35 23.79 -13.07 -34.38
CA LEU A 35 23.70 -13.47 -32.98
C LEU A 35 24.71 -14.58 -32.63
N GLY A 36 24.82 -15.61 -33.48
CA GLY A 36 25.77 -16.70 -33.28
C GLY A 36 27.23 -16.23 -33.28
N VAL A 37 27.58 -15.28 -34.15
CA VAL A 37 28.91 -14.66 -34.18
C VAL A 37 29.16 -13.86 -32.90
N GLU A 38 28.20 -13.05 -32.48
CA GLU A 38 28.33 -12.23 -31.26
C GLU A 38 28.33 -13.06 -29.97
N LEU A 39 27.75 -14.26 -29.99
CA LEU A 39 27.86 -15.27 -28.93
C LEU A 39 29.20 -16.04 -28.95
N ASN A 40 30.13 -15.65 -29.83
CA ASN A 40 31.44 -16.27 -30.05
C ASN A 40 31.35 -17.75 -30.46
N LEU A 41 30.35 -18.13 -31.25
CA LEU A 41 30.27 -19.48 -31.79
C LEU A 41 31.24 -19.65 -32.96
N PRO A 42 31.85 -20.84 -33.14
CA PRO A 42 32.75 -21.08 -34.26
C PRO A 42 32.04 -20.86 -35.60
N TYR A 43 32.58 -19.94 -36.40
CA TYR A 43 32.07 -19.64 -37.73
C TYR A 43 31.85 -20.89 -38.62
N PRO A 44 32.73 -21.92 -38.62
CA PRO A 44 32.50 -23.14 -39.39
C PRO A 44 31.21 -23.88 -39.00
N ASP A 45 30.82 -23.84 -37.73
CA ASP A 45 29.63 -24.53 -37.24
C ASP A 45 28.35 -23.75 -37.57
N LEU A 46 28.39 -22.41 -37.48
CA LEU A 46 27.31 -21.55 -37.99
C LEU A 46 27.09 -21.76 -39.49
N LYS A 47 28.19 -21.90 -40.27
CA LYS A 47 28.09 -22.19 -41.71
C LYS A 47 27.45 -23.55 -42.00
N LYS A 48 27.70 -24.57 -41.16
CA LYS A 48 27.04 -25.88 -41.27
C LYS A 48 25.53 -25.78 -41.01
N ILE A 49 25.11 -25.02 -40.00
CA ILE A 49 23.68 -24.78 -39.71
C ILE A 49 23.00 -24.13 -40.91
N ARG A 50 23.59 -23.07 -41.46
CA ARG A 50 23.08 -22.36 -42.64
C ARG A 50 22.97 -23.24 -43.89
N ALA A 51 23.87 -24.21 -44.05
CA ALA A 51 23.83 -25.14 -45.18
C ALA A 51 22.80 -26.26 -45.01
N ARG A 52 22.41 -26.57 -43.77
CA ARG A 52 21.54 -27.70 -43.42
C ARG A 52 20.06 -27.32 -43.39
N PHE A 53 19.75 -26.09 -43.01
CA PHE A 53 18.38 -25.63 -42.82
C PHE A 53 18.12 -24.37 -43.65
N THR A 54 16.94 -24.30 -44.27
CA THR A 54 16.48 -23.13 -45.03
C THR A 54 15.57 -22.22 -44.20
N ASP A 55 14.96 -22.76 -43.15
CA ASP A 55 14.08 -22.02 -42.26
C ASP A 55 14.87 -21.26 -41.18
N SER A 56 14.59 -19.96 -41.02
CA SER A 56 15.32 -19.08 -40.09
C SER A 56 15.03 -19.44 -38.63
N SER A 57 13.79 -19.82 -38.30
CA SER A 57 13.42 -20.26 -36.95
C SER A 57 14.17 -21.54 -36.56
N GLN A 58 14.28 -22.50 -37.48
CA GLN A 58 15.06 -23.72 -37.26
C GLN A 58 16.55 -23.43 -37.14
N CYS A 59 17.09 -22.50 -37.93
CA CYS A 59 18.49 -22.10 -37.80
C CYS A 59 18.78 -21.44 -36.45
N LEU A 60 17.88 -20.59 -35.96
CA LEU A 60 18.01 -19.97 -34.64
C LEU A 60 18.02 -21.02 -33.53
N LEU A 61 17.11 -22.00 -33.56
CA LEU A 61 17.07 -23.07 -32.56
C LEU A 61 18.36 -23.88 -32.52
N GLU A 62 18.92 -24.22 -33.69
CA GLU A 62 20.19 -24.96 -33.79
C GLU A 62 21.39 -24.10 -33.35
N CYS A 63 21.36 -22.80 -33.63
CA CYS A 63 22.36 -21.84 -33.14
C CYS A 63 22.34 -21.74 -31.61
N LEU A 64 21.15 -21.63 -31.01
CA LEU A 64 20.98 -21.62 -29.56
C LEU A 64 21.39 -22.96 -28.94
N SER A 65 21.09 -24.08 -29.61
CA SER A 65 21.51 -25.42 -29.17
C SER A 65 23.03 -25.52 -29.10
N LEU A 66 23.70 -25.03 -30.14
CA LEU A 66 25.15 -24.97 -30.19
C LEU A 66 25.72 -24.08 -29.07
N TRP A 67 25.11 -22.93 -28.80
CA TRP A 67 25.53 -22.05 -27.71
C TRP A 67 25.35 -22.68 -26.33
N LEU A 68 24.18 -23.24 -26.03
CA LEU A 68 23.86 -23.85 -24.74
C LEU A 68 24.70 -25.10 -24.43
N THR A 69 25.22 -25.76 -25.46
CA THR A 69 26.14 -26.91 -25.35
C THR A 69 27.62 -26.54 -25.44
N SER A 70 27.94 -25.29 -25.79
CA SER A 70 29.33 -24.82 -25.92
C SER A 70 30.01 -24.58 -24.57
N ALA A 71 31.35 -24.47 -24.60
CA ALA A 71 32.15 -24.06 -23.43
C ALA A 71 32.12 -22.54 -23.17
N ASN A 72 31.39 -21.76 -23.98
CA ASN A 72 31.32 -20.31 -23.86
C ASN A 72 30.61 -19.88 -22.57
N ASN A 73 30.67 -18.58 -22.26
CA ASN A 73 29.89 -18.01 -21.17
C ASN A 73 28.40 -18.12 -21.51
N ARG A 74 27.68 -19.01 -20.83
CA ARG A 74 26.26 -19.33 -21.05
C ARG A 74 25.41 -18.67 -19.98
N THR A 75 25.32 -17.34 -20.03
CA THR A 75 24.61 -16.54 -19.03
C THR A 75 23.66 -15.57 -19.73
N TRP A 76 22.65 -15.10 -19.01
CA TRP A 76 21.77 -14.07 -19.56
C TRP A 76 22.53 -12.79 -19.91
N GLU A 77 23.50 -12.39 -19.09
CA GLU A 77 24.40 -11.28 -19.42
C GLU A 77 25.19 -11.50 -20.72
N SER A 78 25.65 -12.71 -21.04
CA SER A 78 26.39 -12.93 -22.30
C SER A 78 25.48 -12.85 -23.52
N LEU A 79 24.21 -13.28 -23.39
CA LEU A 79 23.18 -13.11 -24.41
C LEU A 79 22.78 -11.65 -24.58
N ALA A 80 22.52 -10.93 -23.48
CA ALA A 80 22.19 -9.51 -23.50
C ALA A 80 23.34 -8.68 -24.10
N SER A 81 24.58 -8.94 -23.71
CA SER A 81 25.77 -8.33 -24.28
C SER A 81 25.91 -8.59 -25.79
N ALA A 82 25.56 -9.80 -26.27
CA ALA A 82 25.58 -10.10 -27.70
C ALA A 82 24.51 -9.29 -28.46
N LEU A 83 23.29 -9.21 -27.94
CA LEU A 83 22.21 -8.39 -28.51
C LEU A 83 22.57 -6.90 -28.53
N GLU A 84 23.25 -6.42 -27.49
CA GLU A 84 23.72 -5.03 -27.42
C GLU A 84 24.77 -4.72 -28.49
N ARG A 85 25.68 -5.66 -28.78
CA ARG A 85 26.64 -5.55 -29.89
C ARG A 85 25.96 -5.58 -31.27
N MET A 86 24.84 -6.29 -31.39
CA MET A 86 23.96 -6.26 -32.57
C MET A 86 23.10 -4.99 -32.66
N ASN A 87 23.30 -3.99 -31.78
CA ASN A 87 22.50 -2.78 -31.69
C ASN A 87 21.02 -3.01 -31.31
N GLN A 88 20.68 -4.18 -30.77
CA GLN A 88 19.35 -4.49 -30.21
C GLN A 88 19.28 -4.13 -28.72
N LYS A 89 19.48 -2.85 -28.41
CA LYS A 89 19.57 -2.36 -27.02
C LYS A 89 18.31 -2.64 -26.20
N GLN A 90 17.13 -2.47 -26.79
CA GLN A 90 15.86 -2.73 -26.10
C GLN A 90 15.73 -4.21 -25.71
N ALA A 91 16.10 -5.12 -26.61
CA ALA A 91 16.09 -6.55 -26.35
C ALA A 91 17.10 -6.94 -25.25
N ALA A 92 18.30 -6.37 -25.30
CA ALA A 92 19.32 -6.57 -24.27
C ALA A 92 18.85 -6.08 -22.89
N THR A 93 18.24 -4.89 -22.81
CA THR A 93 17.70 -4.34 -21.56
C THR A 93 16.57 -5.21 -21.00
N LEU A 94 15.64 -5.67 -21.84
CA LEU A 94 14.57 -6.57 -21.40
C LEU A 94 15.14 -7.85 -20.82
N ILE A 95 16.08 -8.49 -21.52
CA ILE A 95 16.67 -9.74 -21.03
C ILE A 95 17.40 -9.54 -19.69
N ARG A 96 18.15 -8.44 -19.56
CA ARG A 96 18.89 -8.13 -18.34
C ARG A 96 17.96 -7.87 -17.15
N ASN A 97 16.88 -7.16 -17.37
CA ASN A 97 15.93 -6.81 -16.30
C ASN A 97 15.05 -7.99 -15.87
N THR A 98 14.71 -8.90 -16.79
CA THR A 98 13.75 -9.98 -16.52
C THR A 98 14.41 -11.32 -16.17
N TYR A 99 15.61 -11.60 -16.67
CA TYR A 99 16.23 -12.93 -16.51
C TYR A 99 17.63 -12.90 -15.87
N ASP A 100 18.38 -11.80 -16.01
CA ASP A 100 19.68 -11.62 -15.34
C ASP A 100 19.53 -10.99 -13.95
N ASP A 101 18.31 -10.64 -13.51
CA ASP A 101 18.12 -10.10 -12.17
C ASP A 101 18.42 -11.15 -11.08
N PRO A 102 18.91 -10.72 -9.90
CA PRO A 102 19.32 -11.65 -8.84
C PRO A 102 18.20 -12.57 -8.35
N ALA A 103 16.95 -12.10 -8.29
CA ALA A 103 15.83 -12.89 -7.78
C ALA A 103 15.38 -13.95 -8.82
N SER A 104 15.33 -13.58 -10.09
CA SER A 104 15.04 -14.51 -11.19
C SER A 104 16.14 -15.54 -11.38
N GLN A 105 17.41 -15.21 -11.14
CA GLN A 105 18.49 -16.21 -11.17
C GLN A 105 18.30 -17.29 -10.09
N ILE A 106 17.85 -16.91 -8.88
CA ILE A 106 17.49 -17.88 -7.84
C ILE A 106 16.25 -18.67 -8.25
N PHE A 107 15.20 -18.00 -8.74
CA PHE A 107 13.99 -18.69 -9.20
C PHE A 107 14.31 -19.74 -10.27
N GLN A 108 15.14 -19.39 -11.25
CA GLN A 108 15.59 -20.29 -12.32
C GLN A 108 16.43 -21.46 -11.80
N HIS A 109 17.24 -21.26 -10.75
CA HIS A 109 17.96 -22.36 -10.09
C HIS A 109 17.01 -23.44 -9.54
N TYR A 110 15.82 -23.04 -9.12
CA TYR A 110 14.81 -23.93 -8.55
C TYR A 110 13.68 -24.29 -9.50
N SER A 111 13.64 -23.78 -10.74
CA SER A 111 12.47 -23.89 -11.62
C SER A 111 12.07 -25.34 -11.90
N ASP A 112 13.05 -26.23 -12.09
CA ASP A 112 12.78 -27.66 -12.32
C ASP A 112 12.10 -28.30 -11.11
N ARG A 113 12.58 -28.00 -9.89
CA ARG A 113 11.97 -28.50 -8.65
C ARG A 113 10.60 -27.88 -8.41
N ILE A 114 10.43 -26.59 -8.71
CA ILE A 114 9.14 -25.88 -8.60
C ILE A 114 8.12 -26.46 -9.58
N SER A 115 8.52 -26.79 -10.81
CA SER A 115 7.64 -27.36 -11.84
C SER A 115 7.04 -28.72 -11.45
N GLN A 116 7.72 -29.44 -10.57
CA GLN A 116 7.32 -30.76 -10.07
C GLN A 116 6.40 -30.67 -8.85
N VAL A 117 6.24 -29.49 -8.25
CA VAL A 117 5.32 -29.29 -7.13
C VAL A 117 3.89 -29.30 -7.63
N SER A 118 3.05 -30.11 -6.98
CA SER A 118 1.60 -30.08 -7.14
C SER A 118 1.00 -29.24 -6.02
N LEU A 119 0.35 -28.13 -6.38
CA LEU A 119 -0.25 -27.22 -5.41
C LEU A 119 -1.62 -27.70 -4.96
N THR A 120 -1.95 -27.42 -3.70
CA THR A 120 -3.32 -27.51 -3.19
C THR A 120 -4.11 -26.26 -3.59
N ASP A 121 -5.45 -26.35 -3.61
CA ASP A 121 -6.33 -25.21 -3.88
C ASP A 121 -6.04 -24.01 -2.96
N SER A 122 -5.68 -24.28 -1.69
CA SER A 122 -5.25 -23.25 -0.74
C SER A 122 -3.98 -22.53 -1.20
N CYS A 123 -2.96 -23.27 -1.66
CA CYS A 123 -1.72 -22.67 -2.16
C CYS A 123 -1.93 -21.91 -3.48
N ILE A 124 -2.81 -22.39 -4.36
CA ILE A 124 -3.17 -21.70 -5.60
C ILE A 124 -3.85 -20.36 -5.27
N GLN A 125 -4.78 -20.36 -4.32
CA GLN A 125 -5.43 -19.14 -3.84
C GLN A 125 -4.40 -18.17 -3.24
N LEU A 126 -3.44 -18.67 -2.46
CA LEU A 126 -2.37 -17.85 -1.89
C LEU A 126 -1.47 -17.23 -2.96
N LEU A 127 -1.13 -17.97 -4.02
CA LEU A 127 -0.38 -17.42 -5.15
C LEU A 127 -1.13 -16.27 -5.83
N TYR A 128 -2.46 -16.39 -5.95
CA TYR A 128 -3.29 -15.33 -6.52
C TYR A 128 -3.36 -14.11 -5.59
N THR A 129 -3.60 -14.31 -4.29
CA THR A 129 -3.69 -13.19 -3.32
C THR A 129 -2.37 -12.45 -3.14
N GLU A 130 -1.24 -13.16 -3.19
CA GLU A 130 0.11 -12.56 -3.15
C GLU A 130 0.52 -11.92 -4.51
N GLY A 131 -0.34 -11.97 -5.52
CA GLY A 131 -0.08 -11.36 -6.83
C GLY A 131 1.08 -12.02 -7.60
N LEU A 132 1.33 -13.31 -7.34
CA LEU A 132 2.30 -14.14 -8.05
C LEU A 132 1.73 -14.67 -9.37
N ILE A 133 0.41 -14.86 -9.46
CA ILE A 133 -0.30 -15.33 -10.66
C ILE A 133 -1.56 -14.49 -10.93
N THR A 134 -2.04 -14.49 -12.18
CA THR A 134 -3.30 -13.83 -12.56
C THR A 134 -4.51 -14.75 -12.36
N GLU A 135 -5.73 -14.20 -12.41
CA GLU A 135 -6.97 -14.99 -12.31
C GLU A 135 -7.08 -16.04 -13.43
N ASP A 136 -6.68 -15.69 -14.66
CA ASP A 136 -6.70 -16.63 -15.78
C ASP A 136 -5.71 -17.79 -15.56
N THR A 137 -4.58 -17.49 -14.94
CA THR A 137 -3.53 -18.44 -14.59
C THR A 137 -3.95 -19.35 -13.45
N GLN A 138 -4.61 -18.81 -12.43
CA GLN A 138 -5.25 -19.60 -11.38
C GLN A 138 -6.20 -20.63 -11.97
N ARG A 139 -7.16 -20.20 -12.82
CA ARG A 139 -8.10 -21.12 -13.48
C ARG A 139 -7.39 -22.17 -14.34
N LYS A 140 -6.23 -21.83 -14.91
CA LYS A 140 -5.40 -22.78 -15.68
C LYS A 140 -4.74 -23.81 -14.77
N ILE A 141 -4.15 -23.40 -13.65
CA ILE A 141 -3.52 -24.30 -12.66
C ILE A 141 -4.56 -25.25 -12.05
N GLU A 142 -5.74 -24.73 -11.69
CA GLU A 142 -6.86 -25.52 -11.16
C GLU A 142 -7.30 -26.60 -12.17
N ARG A 143 -7.45 -26.23 -13.44
CA ARG A 143 -7.77 -27.19 -14.53
C ARG A 143 -6.67 -28.22 -14.77
N CYS A 144 -5.42 -27.87 -14.47
CA CYS A 144 -4.24 -28.73 -14.61
C CYS A 144 -3.88 -29.47 -13.31
N GLY A 145 -4.80 -29.54 -12.33
CA GLY A 145 -4.62 -30.32 -11.10
C GLY A 145 -3.50 -29.79 -10.21
N GLY A 146 -3.24 -28.48 -10.20
CA GLY A 146 -2.23 -27.85 -9.34
C GLY A 146 -0.82 -27.80 -9.92
N SER A 147 -0.60 -28.17 -11.18
CA SER A 147 0.73 -28.14 -11.80
C SER A 147 1.19 -26.71 -12.12
N LEU A 148 2.44 -26.40 -11.71
CA LEU A 148 3.11 -25.11 -11.99
C LEU A 148 3.96 -25.10 -13.27
N SER A 149 4.07 -26.23 -13.98
CA SER A 149 4.94 -26.37 -15.16
C SER A 149 4.70 -25.30 -16.23
N ASP A 150 3.44 -24.97 -16.46
CA ASP A 150 2.98 -24.02 -17.46
C ASP A 150 2.95 -22.56 -16.97
N THR A 151 3.29 -22.31 -15.70
CA THR A 151 3.14 -21.00 -15.04
C THR A 151 4.45 -20.45 -14.47
N LEU A 152 5.54 -21.22 -14.57
CA LEU A 152 6.90 -20.78 -14.23
C LEU A 152 7.28 -19.45 -14.86
N ARG A 153 6.86 -19.21 -16.12
CA ARG A 153 7.13 -17.95 -16.83
C ARG A 153 6.52 -16.75 -16.10
N GLU A 154 5.25 -16.86 -15.74
CA GLU A 154 4.52 -15.75 -15.11
C GLU A 154 5.01 -15.49 -13.69
N LEU A 155 5.30 -16.56 -12.95
CA LEU A 155 5.94 -16.46 -11.64
C LEU A 155 7.29 -15.74 -11.73
N MET A 156 8.09 -16.04 -12.76
CA MET A 156 9.38 -15.38 -12.96
C MET A 156 9.23 -13.89 -13.28
N ILE A 157 8.26 -13.51 -14.13
CA ILE A 157 7.97 -12.10 -14.41
C ILE A 157 7.57 -11.38 -13.12
N ALA A 158 6.66 -11.98 -12.33
CA ALA A 158 6.23 -11.42 -11.06
C ALA A 158 7.40 -11.24 -10.08
N VAL A 159 8.31 -12.21 -10.01
CA VAL A 159 9.53 -12.15 -9.17
C VAL A 159 10.50 -11.08 -9.66
N SER A 160 10.67 -10.90 -10.97
CA SER A 160 11.52 -9.85 -11.53
C SER A 160 10.97 -8.44 -11.28
N ASP A 161 9.64 -8.28 -11.29
CA ASP A 161 8.98 -7.01 -11.00
C ASP A 161 9.04 -6.65 -9.50
N ASP A 162 8.97 -7.67 -8.63
CA ASP A 162 9.03 -7.51 -7.17
C ASP A 162 9.78 -8.68 -6.53
N HIS A 163 11.04 -8.44 -6.15
CA HIS A 163 11.91 -9.44 -5.54
C HIS A 163 11.34 -10.02 -4.23
N SER A 164 10.46 -9.30 -3.52
CA SER A 164 9.83 -9.81 -2.30
C SER A 164 8.91 -11.01 -2.57
N LYS A 165 8.39 -11.10 -3.79
CA LYS A 165 7.53 -12.22 -4.23
C LYS A 165 8.26 -13.55 -4.29
N LEU A 166 9.58 -13.57 -4.45
CA LEU A 166 10.37 -14.81 -4.35
C LEU A 166 10.29 -15.40 -2.94
N ARG A 167 10.31 -14.53 -1.92
CA ARG A 167 10.10 -14.93 -0.53
C ARG A 167 8.66 -15.36 -0.28
N SER A 168 7.67 -14.64 -0.81
CA SER A 168 6.26 -15.05 -0.73
C SER A 168 6.03 -16.43 -1.35
N LEU A 169 6.62 -16.71 -2.52
CA LEU A 169 6.56 -18.03 -3.14
C LEU A 169 7.18 -19.10 -2.23
N GLY A 170 8.36 -18.83 -1.66
CA GLY A 170 8.97 -19.72 -0.66
C GLY A 170 8.06 -19.99 0.53
N ASN A 171 7.42 -18.95 1.09
CA ASN A 171 6.48 -19.09 2.22
C ASN A 171 5.22 -19.89 1.84
N ILE A 172 4.69 -19.73 0.63
CA ILE A 172 3.53 -20.53 0.17
C ILE A 172 3.94 -22.00 0.02
N LEU A 173 5.12 -22.26 -0.55
CA LEU A 173 5.62 -23.63 -0.69
C LEU A 173 5.92 -24.31 0.66
N MET A 174 6.15 -23.53 1.73
CA MET A 174 6.31 -24.07 3.09
C MET A 174 5.04 -24.73 3.63
N GLU A 175 3.85 -24.36 3.13
CA GLU A 175 2.57 -24.94 3.53
C GLU A 175 2.38 -26.37 2.97
N LEU A 176 3.20 -26.77 1.98
CA LEU A 176 3.18 -28.11 1.38
C LEU A 176 4.25 -28.98 2.03
N GLU A 177 3.84 -30.06 2.71
CA GLU A 177 4.76 -30.97 3.42
C GLU A 177 5.89 -31.49 2.51
N GLU A 178 5.55 -31.82 1.26
CA GLU A 178 6.47 -32.36 0.25
C GLU A 178 7.43 -31.30 -0.32
N ALA A 179 7.08 -30.01 -0.24
CA ALA A 179 7.88 -28.91 -0.79
C ALA A 179 8.66 -28.11 0.29
N LYS A 180 8.49 -28.40 1.59
CA LYS A 180 9.23 -27.78 2.69
C LYS A 180 10.75 -27.66 2.49
N PRO A 181 11.50 -28.72 2.09
CA PRO A 181 12.95 -28.58 1.90
C PRO A 181 13.29 -27.63 0.74
N LEU A 182 12.50 -27.66 -0.35
CA LEU A 182 12.65 -26.72 -1.46
C LEU A 182 12.36 -25.27 -1.02
N ALA A 183 11.29 -25.08 -0.26
CA ALA A 183 10.87 -23.80 0.25
C ALA A 183 11.93 -23.17 1.19
N GLN A 184 12.52 -23.96 2.08
CA GLN A 184 13.61 -23.53 2.96
C GLN A 184 14.86 -23.11 2.19
N ASP A 185 15.24 -23.86 1.16
CA ASP A 185 16.36 -23.52 0.28
C ASP A 185 16.11 -22.16 -0.42
N ILE A 186 14.91 -21.98 -1.02
CA ILE A 186 14.52 -20.73 -1.71
C ILE A 186 14.56 -19.53 -0.74
N ILE A 187 13.96 -19.65 0.44
CA ILE A 187 13.91 -18.55 1.43
C ILE A 187 15.31 -18.17 1.89
N LYS A 188 16.16 -19.17 2.16
CA LYS A 188 17.53 -18.95 2.61
C LYS A 188 18.37 -18.21 1.57
N ASP A 189 18.28 -18.62 0.31
CA ASP A 189 19.05 -17.99 -0.77
C ASP A 189 18.48 -16.59 -1.10
N CYS A 190 17.16 -16.40 -0.99
CA CYS A 190 16.51 -15.09 -1.07
C CYS A 190 16.97 -14.13 0.04
N ASP A 191 17.09 -14.62 1.28
CA ASP A 191 17.60 -13.83 2.41
C ASP A 191 19.07 -13.45 2.25
N GLY A 192 19.85 -14.30 1.56
CA GLY A 192 21.22 -13.99 1.15
C GLY A 192 21.32 -12.75 0.26
N ILE A 193 20.36 -12.54 -0.65
CA ILE A 193 20.29 -11.33 -1.50
C ILE A 193 19.96 -10.09 -0.68
N MET A 194 18.94 -10.17 0.19
CA MET A 194 18.51 -9.04 1.02
C MET A 194 19.61 -8.59 2.00
N THR A 195 20.43 -9.53 2.46
CA THR A 195 21.57 -9.25 3.35
C THR A 195 22.77 -8.67 2.59
N THR A 196 23.00 -9.08 1.34
CA THR A 196 24.13 -8.55 0.53
C THR A 196 23.87 -7.14 -0.02
N ALA A 197 22.63 -6.69 -0.12
CA ALA A 197 22.30 -5.29 -0.45
C ALA A 197 22.61 -4.30 0.71
N LEU A 198 22.82 -4.80 1.94
CA LEU A 198 23.04 -4.00 3.14
C LEU A 198 24.51 -3.95 3.63
N VAL A 199 25.45 -4.64 2.97
CA VAL A 199 26.83 -4.75 3.46
C VAL A 199 27.83 -4.03 2.55
N VAL A 200 27.87 -2.71 2.70
CA VAL A 200 29.17 -2.00 2.79
C VAL A 200 29.25 -1.42 4.19
N GLY A 201 29.96 -2.13 5.07
CA GLY A 201 30.25 -1.70 6.43
C GLY A 201 30.18 -2.86 7.42
N PRO A 202 31.31 -3.44 7.86
CA PRO A 202 31.30 -4.47 8.89
C PRO A 202 31.44 -3.81 10.28
N VAL A 203 30.58 -4.14 11.23
CA VAL A 203 31.05 -4.31 12.62
C VAL A 203 30.32 -5.47 13.28
N SER A 204 31.15 -6.34 13.83
CA SER A 204 30.89 -7.57 14.54
C SER A 204 29.93 -7.45 15.72
N SER A 205 29.20 -8.53 15.92
CA SER A 205 28.51 -8.93 17.14
C SER A 205 29.32 -8.64 18.42
N SER A 206 28.69 -8.02 19.42
CA SER A 206 29.11 -8.09 20.81
C SER A 206 27.89 -8.10 21.73
N LYS A 207 27.95 -9.01 22.70
CA LYS A 207 26.94 -9.36 23.70
C LYS A 207 26.73 -8.27 24.76
N VAL A 208 25.45 -8.13 25.17
CA VAL A 208 24.94 -8.05 26.56
C VAL A 208 25.19 -6.75 27.36
N ASN A 209 24.11 -6.03 27.71
CA ASN A 209 23.60 -5.94 29.10
C ASN A 209 22.37 -5.01 29.28
N GLN A 210 21.37 -5.58 29.96
CA GLN A 210 20.49 -5.02 31.01
C GLN A 210 19.38 -3.99 30.69
N LEU A 211 18.17 -4.50 30.87
CA LEU A 211 16.90 -3.84 31.20
C LEU A 211 16.98 -3.13 32.58
N PRO A 212 16.09 -2.15 32.85
CA PRO A 212 15.02 -2.44 33.83
C PRO A 212 13.63 -1.90 33.44
N THR A 213 12.62 -2.78 33.52
CA THR A 213 11.18 -2.50 33.72
C THR A 213 10.85 -2.64 35.22
N PRO A 214 9.60 -2.50 35.72
CA PRO A 214 8.30 -2.11 35.10
C PRO A 214 7.58 -0.99 35.89
N ASN A 215 6.54 -0.31 35.38
CA ASN A 215 5.13 -0.67 35.61
C ASN A 215 4.24 0.40 34.98
N THR A 216 3.33 0.03 34.08
CA THR A 216 1.87 0.25 34.23
C THR A 216 1.19 -0.46 33.06
N THR A 217 0.52 -1.56 33.40
CA THR A 217 -0.48 -2.23 32.58
C THR A 217 -1.62 -1.27 32.27
N VAL A 218 -1.76 -0.90 31.00
CA VAL A 218 -3.07 -0.69 30.39
C VAL A 218 -3.10 -1.54 29.13
N SER A 219 -3.81 -2.66 29.23
CA SER A 219 -4.30 -3.39 28.07
C SER A 219 -5.08 -2.43 27.18
N THR A 220 -4.54 -2.12 26.00
CA THR A 220 -5.31 -1.59 24.90
C THR A 220 -5.06 -2.47 23.69
N SER A 221 -6.02 -3.34 23.44
CA SER A 221 -6.29 -3.87 22.11
C SER A 221 -6.65 -2.69 21.21
N ALA A 222 -5.69 -2.19 20.44
CA ALA A 222 -5.95 -1.35 19.27
C ALA A 222 -4.65 -1.29 18.46
N GLY A 223 -4.59 -2.10 17.40
CA GLY A 223 -3.64 -1.92 16.32
C GLY A 223 -3.99 -0.66 15.53
N GLU A 224 -3.82 0.50 16.15
CA GLU A 224 -3.97 1.79 15.50
C GLU A 224 -2.62 2.50 15.53
N PHE A 225 -1.96 2.53 14.37
CA PHE A 225 -0.76 3.32 14.12
C PHE A 225 -1.15 4.80 14.04
N PHE A 226 -1.56 5.38 15.17
CA PHE A 226 -1.61 6.83 15.33
C PHE A 226 -0.22 7.29 15.74
N PHE A 227 0.36 8.23 14.99
CA PHE A 227 1.49 9.03 15.47
C PHE A 227 1.03 9.73 16.76
N ASN A 228 1.27 9.10 17.91
CA ASN A 228 0.77 9.55 19.19
C ASN A 228 1.47 10.85 19.62
N ALA A 229 0.82 11.61 20.52
CA ALA A 229 1.35 12.84 21.11
C ALA A 229 2.74 12.68 21.79
N ALA A 230 3.15 11.44 22.09
CA ALA A 230 4.45 11.09 22.66
C ALA A 230 5.66 11.45 21.76
N HIS A 231 5.46 11.70 20.46
CA HIS A 231 6.55 11.98 19.51
C HIS A 231 6.60 13.42 19.03
N GLN A 232 5.60 14.23 19.40
CA GLN A 232 5.65 15.68 19.20
C GLN A 232 6.89 16.28 19.88
N SER A 233 7.30 15.72 21.03
CA SER A 233 8.53 16.06 21.75
C SER A 233 9.81 15.90 20.92
N MET A 234 9.95 14.83 20.12
CA MET A 234 11.11 14.63 19.26
C MET A 234 11.15 15.65 18.11
N PHE A 235 10.00 15.94 17.48
CA PHE A 235 9.93 16.96 16.43
C PHE A 235 10.16 18.37 16.99
N ASP A 236 9.66 18.65 18.19
CA ASP A 236 9.89 19.89 18.91
C ASP A 236 11.36 20.02 19.33
N GLU A 237 12.01 18.93 19.68
CA GLU A 237 13.45 18.86 19.96
C GLU A 237 14.28 19.18 18.72
N VAL A 238 14.03 18.54 17.58
CA VAL A 238 14.73 18.88 16.31
C VAL A 238 14.46 20.35 15.93
N ARG A 239 13.22 20.82 16.08
CA ARG A 239 12.86 22.23 15.82
C ARG A 239 13.60 23.18 16.77
N GLY A 240 13.78 22.79 18.03
CA GLY A 240 14.54 23.50 19.04
C GLY A 240 16.01 23.63 18.67
N HIS A 241 16.67 22.51 18.34
CA HIS A 241 18.06 22.50 17.87
C HIS A 241 18.25 23.34 16.60
N PHE A 242 17.28 23.31 15.67
CA PHE A 242 17.32 24.18 14.50
C PHE A 242 17.18 25.66 14.88
N GLY A 243 16.34 25.99 15.87
CA GLY A 243 16.25 27.33 16.45
C GLY A 243 17.57 27.79 17.07
N ILE A 244 18.24 26.91 17.82
CA ILE A 244 19.55 27.18 18.43
C ILE A 244 20.60 27.46 17.35
N LEU A 245 20.66 26.65 16.28
CA LEU A 245 21.57 26.88 15.16
C LEU A 245 21.36 28.27 14.56
N ARG A 246 20.11 28.65 14.24
CA ARG A 246 19.78 29.97 13.68
C ARG A 246 20.24 31.10 14.61
N HIS A 247 19.92 30.98 15.89
CA HIS A 247 20.26 31.99 16.89
C HIS A 247 21.76 32.18 17.05
N LYS A 248 22.56 31.11 16.93
CA LYS A 248 24.03 31.20 17.00
C LYS A 248 24.66 31.66 15.68
N ILE A 249 24.16 31.20 14.54
CA ILE A 249 24.82 31.39 13.24
C ILE A 249 24.55 32.76 12.63
N VAL A 250 23.35 33.34 12.82
CA VAL A 250 22.99 34.65 12.24
C VAL A 250 23.88 35.77 12.80
N PRO A 251 24.12 35.88 14.12
CA PRO A 251 25.04 36.88 14.67
C PRO A 251 26.49 36.68 14.23
N LEU A 252 26.94 35.42 14.11
CA LEU A 252 28.29 35.11 13.63
C LEU A 252 28.49 35.58 12.18
N ILE A 253 27.55 35.24 11.30
CA ILE A 253 27.61 35.67 9.89
C ILE A 253 27.54 37.20 9.78
N THR A 254 26.67 37.83 10.57
CA THR A 254 26.54 39.30 10.61
C THR A 254 27.83 39.99 11.05
N LYS A 255 28.62 39.35 11.91
CA LYS A 255 29.91 39.88 12.38
C LYS A 255 31.05 39.61 11.39
N SER A 256 31.03 38.47 10.70
CA SER A 256 32.12 38.05 9.81
C SER A 256 32.05 38.66 8.41
N ILE A 257 30.85 38.99 7.92
CA ILE A 257 30.66 39.60 6.61
C ILE A 257 30.62 41.13 6.77
N SER A 258 31.40 41.85 5.97
CA SER A 258 31.49 43.31 6.05
C SER A 258 30.69 44.06 4.97
N SER A 259 30.27 43.39 3.89
CA SER A 259 29.53 43.99 2.78
C SER A 259 28.16 43.35 2.60
N VAL A 260 27.11 44.18 2.65
CA VAL A 260 25.72 43.78 2.36
C VAL A 260 25.58 43.44 0.88
N GLU A 261 26.16 44.26 0.01
CA GLU A 261 26.10 44.16 -1.44
C GLU A 261 26.79 42.90 -1.95
N GLU A 262 27.93 42.52 -1.37
CA GLU A 262 28.66 41.30 -1.74
C GLU A 262 27.83 40.04 -1.42
N LEU A 263 27.26 39.96 -0.21
CA LEU A 263 26.41 38.84 0.19
C LEU A 263 25.13 38.78 -0.65
N LYS A 264 24.51 39.93 -0.90
CA LYS A 264 23.28 40.05 -1.72
C LYS A 264 23.54 39.60 -3.15
N SER A 265 24.62 40.07 -3.77
CA SER A 265 25.00 39.69 -5.13
C SER A 265 25.34 38.20 -5.22
N PHE A 266 26.06 37.66 -4.23
CA PHE A 266 26.39 36.24 -4.18
C PHE A 266 25.14 35.36 -4.08
N LEU A 267 24.18 35.74 -3.24
CA LEU A 267 22.93 35.00 -3.09
C LEU A 267 22.03 35.12 -4.32
N GLN A 268 21.99 36.27 -4.98
CA GLN A 268 21.24 36.42 -6.24
C GLN A 268 21.83 35.57 -7.37
N LEU A 269 23.16 35.40 -7.41
CA LEU A 269 23.83 34.52 -8.36
C LEU A 269 23.62 33.03 -8.05
N SER A 270 23.67 32.68 -6.76
CA SER A 270 23.59 31.28 -6.32
C SER A 270 22.16 30.76 -6.18
N PHE A 271 21.21 31.66 -5.89
CA PHE A 271 19.79 31.41 -5.61
C PHE A 271 18.92 32.51 -6.25
N PRO A 272 18.78 32.52 -7.60
CA PRO A 272 18.04 33.55 -8.32
C PRO A 272 16.60 33.76 -7.84
N GLU A 273 15.96 32.72 -7.30
CA GLU A 273 14.62 32.73 -6.74
C GLU A 273 14.45 33.66 -5.52
N LEU A 274 15.54 33.97 -4.82
CA LEU A 274 15.52 34.88 -3.66
C LEU A 274 15.59 36.36 -4.06
N SER A 275 15.82 36.67 -5.34
CA SER A 275 16.11 38.03 -5.81
C SER A 275 15.03 39.05 -5.44
N ALA A 276 13.76 38.67 -5.51
CA ALA A 276 12.64 39.53 -5.16
C ALA A 276 12.51 39.78 -3.65
N GLU A 277 12.85 38.81 -2.80
CA GLU A 277 12.79 38.95 -1.34
C GLU A 277 14.03 39.68 -0.79
N LEU A 278 15.17 39.52 -1.47
CA LEU A 278 16.43 40.18 -1.12
C LEU A 278 16.45 41.67 -1.51
N SER A 279 15.63 42.12 -2.47
CA SER A 279 15.63 43.51 -2.93
C SER A 279 15.43 44.51 -1.79
N ASN A 280 14.57 44.17 -0.84
CA ASN A 280 14.19 45.00 0.31
C ASN A 280 15.09 44.81 1.55
N ALA A 281 16.09 43.92 1.49
CA ALA A 281 17.00 43.67 2.60
C ALA A 281 18.16 44.69 2.59
N GLU A 282 18.20 45.55 3.62
CA GLU A 282 19.19 46.63 3.79
C GLU A 282 20.37 46.26 4.71
N SER A 283 20.32 45.11 5.39
CA SER A 283 21.36 44.66 6.30
C SER A 283 21.65 43.17 6.14
N ILE A 284 22.85 42.74 6.56
CA ILE A 284 23.24 41.32 6.56
C ILE A 284 22.27 40.51 7.42
N ASN A 285 21.80 41.07 8.54
CA ASN A 285 20.81 40.43 9.39
C ASN A 285 19.47 40.24 8.66
N ASN A 286 19.01 41.24 7.90
CA ASN A 286 17.78 41.13 7.10
C ASN A 286 17.92 40.10 5.99
N ILE A 287 19.09 40.05 5.33
CA ILE A 287 19.41 39.02 4.31
C ILE A 287 19.40 37.62 4.95
N MET A 288 20.07 37.46 6.09
CA MET A 288 20.13 36.18 6.78
C MET A 288 18.77 35.72 7.30
N ASN A 289 17.89 36.63 7.70
CA ASN A 289 16.52 36.28 8.04
C ASN A 289 15.74 35.71 6.86
N VAL A 290 15.93 36.23 5.64
CA VAL A 290 15.34 35.67 4.41
C VAL A 290 15.89 34.26 4.17
N VAL A 291 17.23 34.10 4.23
CA VAL A 291 17.90 32.80 4.05
C VAL A 291 17.39 31.76 5.04
N VAL A 292 17.38 32.11 6.33
CA VAL A 292 16.96 31.23 7.42
C VAL A 292 15.48 30.86 7.35
N LYS A 293 14.63 31.74 6.82
CA LYS A 293 13.21 31.47 6.60
C LYS A 293 13.00 30.45 5.49
N LYS A 294 13.89 30.41 4.50
CA LYS A 294 13.84 29.48 3.36
C LYS A 294 14.53 28.15 3.65
N CYS A 295 15.43 28.09 4.63
CA CYS A 295 16.00 26.82 5.09
C CYS A 295 14.95 25.93 5.77
N ARG A 296 15.01 24.62 5.47
CA ARG A 296 14.21 23.58 6.13
C ARG A 296 15.04 22.94 7.24
N VAL A 297 14.36 22.32 8.21
CA VAL A 297 15.01 21.61 9.33
C VAL A 297 16.01 20.55 8.81
N ASN A 298 15.67 19.82 7.76
CA ASN A 298 16.57 18.83 7.15
C ASN A 298 17.47 19.38 6.03
N ASN A 299 17.39 20.68 5.71
CA ASN A 299 18.17 21.28 4.63
C ASN A 299 18.61 22.71 4.96
N ILE A 300 19.87 22.82 5.39
CA ILE A 300 20.55 24.08 5.74
C ILE A 300 21.61 24.49 4.70
N SER A 301 21.51 23.96 3.46
CA SER A 301 22.48 24.14 2.38
C SER A 301 22.86 25.60 2.12
N MET A 302 21.90 26.52 2.09
CA MET A 302 22.15 27.95 1.88
C MET A 302 23.10 28.52 2.95
N ILE A 303 22.89 28.15 4.22
CA ILE A 303 23.76 28.56 5.34
C ILE A 303 25.16 27.96 5.17
N LYS A 304 25.27 26.68 4.79
CA LYS A 304 26.55 26.02 4.53
C LYS A 304 27.34 26.72 3.41
N ILE A 305 26.66 27.07 2.33
CA ILE A 305 27.26 27.72 1.17
C ILE A 305 27.78 29.12 1.52
N ILE A 306 27.03 29.90 2.31
CA ILE A 306 27.49 31.20 2.82
C ILE A 306 28.74 31.03 3.70
N VAL A 307 28.72 30.09 4.65
CA VAL A 307 29.86 29.83 5.55
C VAL A 307 31.10 29.40 4.78
N ILE A 308 30.95 28.62 3.70
CA ILE A 308 32.06 28.23 2.82
C ILE A 308 32.59 29.45 2.04
N ARG A 309 31.71 30.22 1.39
CA ARG A 309 32.10 31.35 0.53
C ARG A 309 32.81 32.47 1.30
N PHE A 310 32.38 32.72 2.54
CA PHE A 310 32.94 33.77 3.40
C PHE A 310 33.92 33.23 4.44
N GLU A 311 34.32 31.96 4.32
CA GLU A 311 35.34 31.31 5.16
C GLU A 311 35.11 31.47 6.68
N ILE A 312 33.86 31.38 7.12
CA ILE A 312 33.47 31.63 8.52
C ILE A 312 33.78 30.39 9.36
N THR A 313 35.03 30.28 9.82
CA THR A 313 35.54 29.08 10.49
C THR A 313 34.79 28.72 11.77
N GLU A 314 34.33 29.72 12.53
CA GLU A 314 33.60 29.57 13.79
C GLU A 314 32.20 28.95 13.60
N ALA A 315 31.62 29.06 12.40
CA ALA A 315 30.30 28.53 12.09
C ALA A 315 30.33 27.04 11.68
N LYS A 316 31.49 26.52 11.25
CA LYS A 316 31.66 25.12 10.86
C LYS A 316 31.31 24.12 11.97
N PRO A 317 31.83 24.24 13.22
CA PRO A 317 31.48 23.29 14.29
C PRO A 317 29.99 23.31 14.63
N LEU A 318 29.34 24.49 14.58
CA LEU A 318 27.90 24.61 14.87
C LEU A 318 27.02 23.90 13.83
N ILE A 319 27.42 23.96 12.55
CA ILE A 319 26.76 23.22 11.47
C ILE A 319 26.93 21.73 11.68
N SER A 320 28.15 21.27 11.97
CA SER A 320 28.42 19.84 12.19
C SER A 320 27.71 19.27 13.42
N GLU A 321 27.66 20.02 14.53
CA GLU A 321 26.91 19.67 15.74
C GLU A 321 25.43 19.45 15.41
N TYR A 322 24.81 20.39 14.72
CA TYR A 322 23.42 20.28 14.29
C TYR A 322 23.17 19.10 13.34
N GLU A 323 24.05 18.88 12.36
CA GLU A 323 23.90 17.77 11.41
C GLU A 323 23.98 16.40 12.10
N GLU A 324 24.86 16.24 13.10
CA GLU A 324 24.96 15.01 13.88
C GLU A 324 23.76 14.82 14.83
N GLU A 325 23.23 15.89 15.44
CA GLU A 325 21.99 15.83 16.24
C GLU A 325 20.79 15.38 15.39
N VAL A 326 20.58 16.02 14.23
CA VAL A 326 19.50 15.66 13.30
C VAL A 326 19.66 14.21 12.84
N LYS A 327 20.89 13.78 12.50
CA LYS A 327 21.17 12.41 12.07
C LYS A 327 20.91 11.39 13.18
N THR A 328 21.27 11.70 14.42
CA THR A 328 21.02 10.86 15.59
C THR A 328 19.52 10.70 15.81
N LEU A 329 18.76 11.81 15.82
CA LEU A 329 17.31 11.82 16.00
C LEU A 329 16.58 11.11 14.85
N CYS A 330 17.03 11.29 13.60
CA CYS A 330 16.51 10.55 12.44
C CYS A 330 16.83 9.06 12.52
N GLY A 331 18.01 8.68 13.04
CA GLY A 331 18.37 7.29 13.33
C GLY A 331 17.42 6.67 14.35
N SER A 332 17.20 7.34 15.48
CA SER A 332 16.23 6.90 16.49
C SER A 332 14.81 6.79 15.96
N LEU A 333 14.38 7.71 15.09
CA LEU A 333 13.08 7.63 14.43
C LEU A 333 12.99 6.42 13.50
N LYS A 334 14.04 6.14 12.72
CA LYS A 334 14.09 4.99 11.80
C LYS A 334 14.06 3.67 12.58
N ASP A 335 14.82 3.58 13.66
CA ASP A 335 14.85 2.40 14.54
C ASP A 335 13.49 2.21 15.21
N PHE A 336 12.87 3.28 15.69
CA PHE A 336 11.53 3.25 16.24
C PHE A 336 10.48 2.78 15.24
N ILE A 337 10.44 3.37 14.03
CA ILE A 337 9.52 2.96 12.97
C ILE A 337 9.73 1.50 12.64
N SER A 338 10.98 1.02 12.65
CA SER A 338 11.32 -0.38 12.37
C SER A 338 10.89 -1.32 13.48
N GLN A 339 11.05 -0.92 14.75
CA GLN A 339 10.66 -1.68 15.95
C GLN A 339 9.15 -1.70 16.18
N ASN A 340 8.45 -0.66 15.72
CA ASN A 340 7.00 -0.51 15.89
C ASN A 340 6.24 -0.78 14.59
N LYS A 341 6.87 -1.38 13.57
CA LYS A 341 6.13 -1.89 12.42
C LYS A 341 5.05 -2.84 12.96
N PRO A 342 3.76 -2.60 12.70
CA PRO A 342 2.72 -3.56 13.06
C PRO A 342 3.10 -4.95 12.57
N GLU A 343 3.13 -5.92 13.49
CA GLU A 343 3.38 -7.33 13.19
C GLU A 343 2.24 -7.95 12.34
N HIS A 344 1.13 -7.21 12.17
CA HIS A 344 -0.04 -7.64 11.40
C HIS A 344 -0.51 -6.52 10.45
N PHE A 345 0.02 -6.50 9.24
CA PHE A 345 -0.57 -5.79 8.09
C PHE A 345 -1.28 -6.74 7.12
N ASN A 346 -1.46 -8.02 7.48
CA ASN A 346 -2.03 -9.03 6.57
C ASN A 346 -3.46 -8.72 6.11
N ASP A 347 -4.16 -7.79 6.78
CA ASP A 347 -5.53 -7.38 6.45
C ASP A 347 -5.62 -5.97 5.80
N PHE A 348 -4.53 -5.44 5.24
CA PHE A 348 -4.52 -4.11 4.60
C PHE A 348 -4.30 -4.18 3.09
N GLU A 349 -5.10 -3.41 2.37
CA GLU A 349 -5.00 -3.21 0.93
C GLU A 349 -4.14 -1.99 0.61
N THR A 350 -3.45 -2.06 -0.52
CA THR A 350 -2.58 -0.96 -0.99
C THR A 350 -3.37 -0.02 -1.88
N ILE A 351 -3.36 1.28 -1.57
CA ILE A 351 -3.85 2.33 -2.48
C ILE A 351 -2.62 3.01 -3.07
N GLN A 352 -2.55 3.15 -4.38
CA GLN A 352 -1.45 3.86 -5.03
C GLN A 352 -2.01 4.97 -5.94
N PHE A 353 -1.57 6.18 -5.65
CA PHE A 353 -1.77 7.34 -6.50
C PHE A 353 -0.50 7.61 -7.30
N THR A 354 -0.63 7.83 -8.60
CA THR A 354 0.41 8.44 -9.44
C THR A 354 -0.12 9.78 -9.92
N LEU A 355 0.55 10.86 -9.53
CA LEU A 355 0.10 12.24 -9.74
C LEU A 355 1.12 12.97 -10.62
N GLY A 356 0.64 13.79 -11.55
CA GLY A 356 1.48 14.69 -12.37
C GLY A 356 2.02 15.90 -11.59
N TRP A 357 2.26 15.72 -10.29
CA TRP A 357 2.74 16.73 -9.36
C TRP A 357 4.24 16.94 -9.48
N GLU A 358 4.69 18.19 -9.34
CA GLU A 358 6.10 18.49 -9.16
C GLU A 358 6.48 18.41 -7.66
N PRO A 359 7.56 17.70 -7.28
CA PRO A 359 7.95 17.49 -5.88
C PRO A 359 8.20 18.77 -5.07
N GLU A 360 8.42 19.90 -5.73
CA GLU A 360 8.80 21.17 -5.13
C GLU A 360 7.58 22.06 -4.81
N GLU A 361 6.43 21.79 -5.43
CA GLU A 361 5.23 22.63 -5.38
C GLU A 361 4.15 22.15 -4.39
N HIS A 362 4.26 20.92 -3.89
CA HIS A 362 3.21 20.29 -3.08
C HIS A 362 3.65 19.89 -1.67
N SER A 363 2.76 20.14 -0.71
CA SER A 363 2.93 19.98 0.73
C SER A 363 2.22 18.74 1.27
N LEU A 364 2.45 18.42 2.55
CA LEU A 364 1.68 17.38 3.25
C LEU A 364 0.18 17.73 3.35
N ASP A 365 -0.17 19.01 3.39
CA ASP A 365 -1.57 19.43 3.42
C ASP A 365 -2.25 19.17 2.07
N ASP A 366 -1.53 19.27 0.96
CA ASP A 366 -2.05 18.89 -0.36
C ASP A 366 -2.34 17.38 -0.45
N ILE A 367 -1.50 16.55 0.18
CA ILE A 367 -1.74 15.11 0.30
C ILE A 367 -2.96 14.82 1.17
N ARG A 368 -3.17 15.57 2.26
CA ARG A 368 -4.36 15.43 3.10
C ARG A 368 -5.62 15.80 2.31
N ASN A 369 -5.59 16.92 1.59
CA ASN A 369 -6.69 17.38 0.74
C ASN A 369 -7.00 16.34 -0.35
N LEU A 370 -5.98 15.76 -0.99
CA LEU A 370 -6.14 14.67 -1.95
C LEU A 370 -6.89 13.47 -1.34
N LEU A 371 -6.49 13.03 -0.14
CA LEU A 371 -7.14 11.88 0.52
C LEU A 371 -8.56 12.22 0.98
N GLU A 372 -8.81 13.44 1.44
CA GLU A 372 -10.14 13.95 1.78
C GLU A 372 -11.06 13.97 0.56
N GLU A 373 -10.61 14.47 -0.59
CA GLU A 373 -11.41 14.48 -1.81
C GLU A 373 -11.60 13.07 -2.38
N ALA A 374 -10.56 12.22 -2.36
CA ALA A 374 -10.63 10.87 -2.88
C ALA A 374 -11.63 9.99 -2.10
N PHE A 375 -11.60 10.05 -0.76
CA PHE A 375 -12.25 9.06 0.09
C PHE A 375 -13.19 9.64 1.15
N LYS A 376 -13.28 10.97 1.28
CA LYS A 376 -14.10 11.68 2.26
C LYS A 376 -13.89 11.09 3.65
N GLU A 377 -14.97 10.81 4.39
CA GLU A 377 -14.95 10.29 5.76
C GLU A 377 -14.11 9.02 5.99
N LEU A 378 -13.78 8.27 4.93
CA LEU A 378 -12.93 7.08 4.99
C LEU A 378 -11.43 7.42 5.04
N ASN A 379 -11.03 8.64 4.66
CA ASN A 379 -9.64 9.08 4.63
C ASN A 379 -8.93 8.92 5.99
N LYS A 380 -9.67 9.05 7.10
CA LYS A 380 -9.16 8.88 8.47
C LYS A 380 -8.67 7.46 8.77
N ARG A 381 -9.10 6.47 7.98
CA ARG A 381 -8.66 5.08 8.10
C ARG A 381 -7.58 4.70 7.09
N ILE A 382 -7.09 5.67 6.33
CA ILE A 382 -6.06 5.50 5.31
C ILE A 382 -4.75 6.03 5.86
N ILE A 383 -3.71 5.20 5.79
CA ILE A 383 -2.38 5.51 6.32
C ILE A 383 -1.43 5.71 5.14
N VAL A 384 -0.79 6.87 5.03
CA VAL A 384 0.26 7.10 4.03
C VAL A 384 1.50 6.29 4.43
N ARG A 385 1.94 5.39 3.55
CA ARG A 385 3.08 4.49 3.77
C ARG A 385 4.38 5.09 3.23
N SER A 386 4.38 5.48 1.96
CA SER A 386 5.56 6.04 1.30
C SER A 386 5.17 7.01 0.20
N ILE A 387 6.07 7.95 -0.04
CA ILE A 387 5.97 8.92 -1.13
C ILE A 387 7.27 8.79 -1.93
N HIS A 388 7.15 8.47 -3.21
CA HIS A 388 8.28 8.34 -4.13
C HIS A 388 8.26 9.51 -5.11
N GLN A 389 9.45 10.08 -5.34
CA GLN A 389 9.65 11.24 -6.21
C GLN A 389 10.38 10.82 -7.49
N GLY A 390 9.91 11.31 -8.64
CA GLY A 390 10.48 11.15 -9.97
C GLY A 390 9.91 12.23 -10.89
N ASN A 391 9.61 11.92 -12.16
CA ASN A 391 8.86 12.83 -13.06
C ASN A 391 7.38 13.00 -12.68
N SER A 392 6.94 12.30 -11.63
CA SER A 392 5.60 12.29 -11.06
C SER A 392 5.73 11.92 -9.58
N ILE A 393 4.75 12.27 -8.75
CA ILE A 393 4.70 11.84 -7.36
C ILE A 393 3.87 10.56 -7.25
N ILE A 394 4.45 9.53 -6.63
CA ILE A 394 3.74 8.29 -6.31
C ILE A 394 3.50 8.24 -4.81
N ILE A 395 2.23 8.19 -4.41
CA ILE A 395 1.81 8.08 -3.00
C ILE A 395 1.24 6.69 -2.79
N ILE A 396 1.84 5.93 -1.89
CA ILE A 396 1.39 4.60 -1.49
C ILE A 396 0.77 4.71 -0.11
N CYS A 397 -0.48 4.27 0.01
CA CYS A 397 -1.24 4.25 1.25
C CYS A 397 -1.73 2.84 1.58
N TYR A 398 -2.09 2.62 2.83
CA TYR A 398 -2.75 1.43 3.32
C TYR A 398 -4.14 1.73 3.81
N ALA A 399 -5.08 0.83 3.53
CA ALA A 399 -6.41 0.87 4.09
C ALA A 399 -6.88 -0.54 4.49
N PRO A 400 -7.72 -0.69 5.52
CA PRO A 400 -8.24 -2.00 5.91
C PRO A 400 -8.98 -2.68 4.77
N HIS A 401 -8.74 -3.98 4.55
CA HIS A 401 -9.32 -4.77 3.46
C HIS A 401 -10.86 -4.73 3.46
N HIS A 402 -11.50 -4.73 4.63
CA HIS A 402 -12.96 -4.64 4.74
C HIS A 402 -13.55 -3.33 4.17
N LEU A 403 -12.73 -2.30 3.94
CA LEU A 403 -13.15 -1.03 3.31
C LEU A 403 -12.94 -1.01 1.79
N LEU A 404 -12.34 -2.05 1.20
CA LEU A 404 -11.96 -2.09 -0.23
C LEU A 404 -13.11 -1.70 -1.16
N ALA A 405 -14.29 -2.30 -0.98
CA ALA A 405 -15.46 -2.00 -1.79
C ALA A 405 -15.94 -0.55 -1.64
N ALA A 406 -15.90 -0.01 -0.42
CA ALA A 406 -16.29 1.37 -0.14
C ALA A 406 -15.30 2.38 -0.72
N LEU A 407 -14.00 2.07 -0.64
CA LEU A 407 -12.92 2.87 -1.22
C LEU A 407 -13.00 2.91 -2.75
N LEU A 408 -13.26 1.78 -3.39
CA LEU A 408 -13.45 1.70 -4.84
C LEU A 408 -14.63 2.55 -5.31
N LEU A 409 -15.78 2.44 -4.63
CA LEU A 409 -16.96 3.24 -4.95
C LEU A 409 -16.68 4.74 -4.78
N LYS A 410 -16.02 5.15 -3.69
CA LYS A 410 -15.70 6.58 -3.49
C LYS A 410 -14.64 7.14 -4.41
N ALA A 411 -13.62 6.36 -4.73
CA ALA A 411 -12.66 6.75 -5.75
C ALA A 411 -13.32 6.94 -7.12
N GLN A 412 -14.28 6.08 -7.49
CA GLN A 412 -15.03 6.22 -8.75
C GLN A 412 -15.94 7.45 -8.76
N ASP A 413 -16.71 7.68 -7.69
CA ASP A 413 -17.60 8.84 -7.57
C ASP A 413 -16.82 10.17 -7.68
N ASN A 414 -15.60 10.20 -7.14
CA ASN A 414 -14.78 11.40 -7.06
C ASN A 414 -13.73 11.49 -8.19
N LEU A 415 -13.74 10.55 -9.14
CA LEU A 415 -12.66 10.41 -10.13
C LEU A 415 -12.47 11.67 -10.99
N THR A 416 -13.56 12.35 -11.35
CA THR A 416 -13.51 13.57 -12.17
C THR A 416 -12.80 14.72 -11.47
N VAL A 417 -12.95 14.84 -10.15
CA VAL A 417 -12.25 15.83 -9.32
C VAL A 417 -10.77 15.46 -9.24
N LEU A 418 -10.46 14.19 -8.95
CA LEU A 418 -9.09 13.69 -8.87
C LEU A 418 -8.30 13.93 -10.17
N MET A 419 -8.92 13.70 -11.33
CA MET A 419 -8.30 13.94 -12.62
C MET A 419 -8.01 15.43 -12.88
N LYS A 420 -8.93 16.33 -12.51
CA LYS A 420 -8.87 17.74 -12.90
C LYS A 420 -8.09 18.60 -11.91
N GLU A 421 -8.33 18.40 -10.62
CA GLU A 421 -7.80 19.26 -9.55
C GLU A 421 -6.47 18.76 -9.02
N PHE A 422 -6.26 17.44 -9.05
CA PHE A 422 -5.06 16.82 -8.50
C PHE A 422 -4.15 16.19 -9.57
N SER A 423 -4.41 16.43 -10.85
CA SER A 423 -3.60 15.92 -11.97
C SER A 423 -3.34 14.41 -11.88
N LEU A 424 -4.37 13.64 -11.53
CA LEU A 424 -4.28 12.19 -11.37
C LEU A 424 -3.96 11.51 -12.72
N ILE A 425 -2.83 10.80 -12.76
CA ILE A 425 -2.40 9.99 -13.91
C ILE A 425 -2.92 8.56 -13.77
N ARG A 426 -2.75 7.98 -12.57
CA ARG A 426 -3.16 6.60 -12.27
C ARG A 426 -3.61 6.46 -10.81
N LEU A 427 -4.68 5.71 -10.60
CA LEU A 427 -5.14 5.29 -9.26
C LEU A 427 -5.41 3.79 -9.24
N THR A 428 -4.76 3.09 -8.31
CA THR A 428 -5.02 1.68 -8.00
C THR A 428 -5.41 1.51 -6.53
N ILE A 429 -6.32 0.58 -6.26
CA ILE A 429 -6.79 0.22 -4.92
C ILE A 429 -6.83 -1.31 -4.84
N GLY A 430 -6.00 -1.88 -3.97
CA GLY A 430 -5.67 -3.30 -4.00
C GLY A 430 -5.16 -3.69 -5.39
N HIS A 431 -5.77 -4.72 -5.97
CA HIS A 431 -5.46 -5.20 -7.32
C HIS A 431 -6.23 -4.47 -8.43
N TYR A 432 -7.14 -3.55 -8.09
CA TYR A 432 -8.01 -2.89 -9.06
C TYR A 432 -7.40 -1.57 -9.55
N THR A 433 -7.32 -1.40 -10.86
CA THR A 433 -7.03 -0.10 -11.48
C THR A 433 -8.32 0.69 -11.63
N VAL A 434 -8.49 1.74 -10.83
CA VAL A 434 -9.65 2.64 -10.88
C VAL A 434 -9.56 3.56 -12.09
N TYR A 435 -8.35 4.07 -12.36
CA TYR A 435 -8.08 4.96 -13.48
C TYR A 435 -6.63 4.85 -13.93
N ASP A 436 -6.44 4.93 -15.25
CA ASP A 436 -5.13 5.02 -15.86
C ASP A 436 -5.23 5.81 -17.18
N GLU A 437 -4.60 6.96 -17.21
CA GLU A 437 -4.56 7.83 -18.40
C GLU A 437 -3.89 7.12 -19.59
N ARG A 438 -2.88 6.27 -19.37
CA ARG A 438 -2.11 5.60 -20.44
C ARG A 438 -2.94 4.57 -21.19
N ILE A 439 -3.95 4.00 -20.56
CA ILE A 439 -4.87 3.03 -21.18
C ILE A 439 -5.88 3.74 -22.09
N LYS A 440 -6.26 4.98 -21.78
CA LYS A 440 -7.20 5.78 -22.59
C LYS A 440 -6.58 6.28 -23.89
N VAL A 441 -5.31 6.68 -23.87
CA VAL A 441 -4.59 7.15 -25.07
C VAL A 441 -4.41 6.02 -26.09
N MET A 442 -4.05 4.83 -25.62
CA MET A 442 -3.83 3.65 -26.47
C MET A 442 -5.10 3.18 -27.21
N ASN A 443 -6.29 3.36 -26.62
CA ASN A 443 -7.55 3.01 -27.28
C ASN A 443 -7.99 4.02 -28.35
N ASN A 444 -7.67 5.31 -28.19
CA ASN A 444 -8.10 6.34 -29.14
C ASN A 444 -7.19 6.47 -30.37
N GLU A 445 -5.88 6.23 -30.22
CA GLU A 445 -4.95 6.20 -31.36
C GLU A 445 -5.14 4.94 -32.22
N CYS A 446 -5.37 3.78 -31.59
CA CYS A 446 -5.59 2.52 -32.30
C CYS A 446 -6.90 2.52 -33.12
N LEU A 447 -8.00 3.08 -32.58
CA LEU A 447 -9.28 3.21 -33.31
C LEU A 447 -9.19 4.15 -34.51
N ALA A 448 -8.38 5.21 -34.45
CA ALA A 448 -8.25 6.19 -35.54
C ALA A 448 -7.43 5.65 -36.72
N GLU A 449 -6.42 4.82 -36.46
CA GLU A 449 -5.64 4.14 -37.51
C GLU A 449 -6.40 2.96 -38.12
N GLU A 450 -7.14 2.17 -37.33
CA GLU A 450 -7.98 1.08 -37.85
C GLU A 450 -9.12 1.57 -38.75
N ILE A 451 -9.75 2.72 -38.45
CA ILE A 451 -10.79 3.31 -39.32
C ILE A 451 -10.21 3.80 -40.65
N LYS A 452 -8.99 4.38 -40.64
CA LYS A 452 -8.31 4.83 -41.87
C LYS A 452 -7.87 3.66 -42.75
N LEU A 453 -7.40 2.57 -42.15
CA LEU A 453 -7.04 1.33 -42.86
C LEU A 453 -8.28 0.63 -43.44
N ALA A 454 -9.40 0.60 -42.70
CA ALA A 454 -10.65 -0.02 -43.14
C ALA A 454 -11.33 0.70 -44.32
N ASP A 455 -11.25 2.03 -44.40
CA ASP A 455 -11.80 2.80 -45.53
C ASP A 455 -10.97 2.63 -46.82
N GLY A 456 -9.64 2.47 -46.70
CA GLY A 456 -8.76 2.17 -47.82
C GLY A 456 -8.95 0.76 -48.39
N GLU A 457 -9.00 -0.26 -47.52
CA GLU A 457 -9.24 -1.65 -47.92
C GLU A 457 -10.67 -1.89 -48.44
N GLY A 458 -11.64 -1.11 -47.95
CA GLY A 458 -13.03 -1.13 -48.43
C GLY A 458 -13.23 -0.59 -49.85
N GLN A 459 -12.30 0.23 -50.36
CA GLN A 459 -12.29 0.67 -51.76
C GLN A 459 -11.69 -0.41 -52.68
N GLU A 460 -10.59 -1.07 -52.29
CA GLU A 460 -10.00 -2.18 -53.06
C GLU A 460 -10.92 -3.41 -53.16
N LEU A 461 -11.66 -3.73 -52.10
CA LEU A 461 -12.64 -4.82 -52.11
C LEU A 461 -13.83 -4.55 -53.04
N ARG A 462 -14.20 -3.29 -53.27
CA ARG A 462 -15.28 -2.92 -54.20
C ARG A 462 -14.87 -3.14 -55.66
N THR A 463 -13.60 -2.89 -56.00
CA THR A 463 -13.04 -3.17 -57.33
C THR A 463 -12.78 -4.67 -57.56
N LEU A 464 -12.52 -5.45 -56.50
CA LEU A 464 -12.26 -6.90 -56.59
C LEU A 464 -13.53 -7.76 -56.63
N LEU A 465 -14.65 -7.28 -56.10
CA LEU A 465 -15.93 -8.01 -56.10
C LEU A 465 -16.63 -8.05 -57.46
N ASP A 466 -16.28 -7.15 -58.39
CA ASP A 466 -16.80 -7.14 -59.77
C ASP A 466 -16.09 -8.13 -60.70
N TYR A 467 -15.00 -8.76 -60.27
CA TYR A 467 -14.28 -9.76 -61.07
C TYR A 467 -14.50 -11.18 -60.52
N LYS A 468 -15.75 -11.64 -60.54
CA LYS A 468 -16.05 -13.08 -60.42
C LYS A 468 -15.88 -13.73 -61.79
N GLU A 469 -14.76 -14.40 -62.00
CA GLU A 469 -14.73 -15.75 -62.59
C GLU A 469 -13.29 -16.27 -62.66
N GLY A 470 -13.02 -17.31 -61.85
CA GLY A 470 -11.87 -18.19 -62.01
C GLY A 470 -10.74 -17.98 -61.00
N LEU A 471 -10.82 -18.60 -59.82
CA LEU A 471 -9.64 -18.84 -58.98
C LEU A 471 -9.79 -20.15 -58.19
N LYS A 472 -8.71 -20.93 -58.20
CA LYS A 472 -8.57 -22.36 -57.82
C LYS A 472 -8.73 -22.62 -56.31
N ASP A 473 -8.91 -23.90 -55.97
CA ASP A 473 -9.16 -24.52 -54.65
C ASP A 473 -8.38 -23.96 -53.43
N GLY A 474 -7.20 -23.36 -53.62
CA GLY A 474 -6.41 -22.75 -52.55
C GLY A 474 -7.10 -21.56 -51.86
N HIS A 475 -7.82 -20.72 -52.61
CA HIS A 475 -8.52 -19.55 -52.05
C HIS A 475 -9.75 -19.93 -51.23
N MET A 476 -10.40 -21.05 -51.56
CA MET A 476 -11.55 -21.56 -50.81
C MET A 476 -11.18 -21.94 -49.38
N SER A 477 -9.98 -22.48 -49.16
CA SER A 477 -9.49 -22.85 -47.83
C SER A 477 -9.21 -21.63 -46.93
N MET A 478 -8.68 -20.55 -47.49
CA MET A 478 -8.44 -19.29 -46.77
C MET A 478 -9.74 -18.57 -46.44
N ILE A 479 -10.71 -18.55 -47.36
CA ILE A 479 -12.04 -17.99 -47.11
C ILE A 479 -12.75 -18.80 -46.02
N LYS A 480 -12.64 -20.14 -46.02
CA LYS A 480 -13.23 -21.00 -45.00
C LYS A 480 -12.61 -20.74 -43.61
N LYS A 481 -11.28 -20.63 -43.53
CA LYS A 481 -10.57 -20.28 -42.29
C LYS A 481 -10.93 -18.88 -41.77
N ARG A 482 -11.04 -17.88 -42.65
CA ARG A 482 -11.46 -16.51 -42.28
C ARG A 482 -12.92 -16.46 -41.82
N LYS A 483 -13.81 -17.24 -42.43
CA LYS A 483 -15.22 -17.35 -42.02
C LYS A 483 -15.36 -18.02 -40.64
N GLU A 484 -14.53 -19.01 -40.35
CA GLU A 484 -14.42 -19.66 -39.03
C GLU A 484 -13.95 -18.67 -37.95
N TYR A 485 -12.94 -17.86 -38.26
CA TYR A 485 -12.40 -16.84 -37.35
C TYR A 485 -13.45 -15.77 -37.01
N ILE A 486 -14.11 -15.20 -38.02
CA ILE A 486 -15.19 -14.22 -37.82
C ILE A 486 -16.31 -14.80 -36.96
N LYS A 487 -16.68 -16.07 -37.17
CA LYS A 487 -17.71 -16.74 -36.37
C LYS A 487 -17.28 -16.90 -34.89
N ARG A 488 -16.00 -17.18 -34.62
CA ARG A 488 -15.46 -17.25 -33.25
C ARG A 488 -15.44 -15.87 -32.58
N THR A 489 -15.01 -14.83 -33.29
CA THR A 489 -14.99 -13.45 -32.77
C THR A 489 -16.41 -12.95 -32.47
N GLN A 490 -17.37 -13.28 -33.32
CA GLN A 490 -18.79 -12.91 -33.12
C GLN A 490 -19.42 -13.65 -31.93
N LEU A 491 -19.04 -14.92 -31.70
CA LEU A 491 -19.45 -15.68 -30.51
C LEU A 491 -18.85 -15.08 -29.23
N MET A 492 -17.58 -14.68 -29.29
CA MET A 492 -16.85 -14.10 -28.17
C MET A 492 -17.41 -12.73 -27.77
N LEU A 493 -17.67 -11.85 -28.75
CA LEU A 493 -18.36 -10.57 -28.54
C LEU A 493 -19.77 -10.76 -27.97
N SER A 494 -20.52 -11.77 -28.44
CA SER A 494 -21.83 -12.10 -27.90
C SER A 494 -21.76 -12.51 -26.42
N TRP A 495 -20.73 -13.26 -26.02
CA TRP A 495 -20.52 -13.64 -24.62
C TRP A 495 -20.14 -12.45 -23.75
N SER A 496 -19.24 -11.58 -24.22
CA SER A 496 -18.85 -10.36 -23.49
C SER A 496 -20.05 -9.43 -23.26
N VAL A 497 -20.94 -9.28 -24.24
CA VAL A 497 -22.17 -8.48 -24.10
C VAL A 497 -23.16 -9.11 -23.11
N GLN A 498 -23.30 -10.44 -23.10
CA GLN A 498 -24.14 -11.13 -22.12
C GLN A 498 -23.59 -10.99 -20.70
N MET A 499 -22.27 -11.08 -20.52
CA MET A 499 -21.58 -10.91 -19.25
C MET A 499 -21.74 -9.48 -18.71
N LEU A 500 -21.55 -8.45 -19.56
CA LEU A 500 -21.78 -7.05 -19.20
C LEU A 500 -23.23 -6.78 -18.78
N ARG A 501 -24.20 -7.43 -19.44
CA ARG A 501 -25.63 -7.33 -19.06
C ARG A 501 -25.91 -7.99 -17.71
N ALA A 502 -25.29 -9.13 -17.41
CA ALA A 502 -25.41 -9.79 -16.11
C ALA A 502 -24.83 -8.91 -14.99
N ASN A 503 -23.63 -8.35 -15.20
CA ASN A 503 -22.99 -7.44 -14.26
C ASN A 503 -23.81 -6.15 -14.03
N LEU A 504 -24.44 -5.60 -15.07
CA LEU A 504 -25.31 -4.44 -14.94
C LEU A 504 -26.58 -4.75 -14.12
N ALA A 505 -27.13 -5.97 -14.27
CA ALA A 505 -28.28 -6.42 -13.48
C ALA A 505 -27.92 -6.63 -12.01
N GLU A 506 -26.75 -7.23 -11.74
CA GLU A 506 -26.23 -7.43 -10.38
C GLU A 506 -25.93 -6.08 -9.69
N ASN A 507 -25.38 -5.11 -10.43
CA ASN A 507 -25.15 -3.76 -9.90
C ASN A 507 -26.46 -3.05 -9.52
N LYS A 508 -27.54 -3.26 -10.28
CA LYS A 508 -28.87 -2.73 -9.91
C LYS A 508 -29.40 -3.35 -8.61
N ILE A 509 -29.17 -4.66 -8.41
CA ILE A 509 -29.56 -5.36 -7.17
C ILE A 509 -28.74 -4.85 -5.98
N LEU A 510 -27.43 -4.65 -6.17
CA LEU A 510 -26.56 -4.11 -5.12
C LEU A 510 -26.93 -2.67 -4.74
N LYS A 511 -27.29 -1.82 -5.72
CA LYS A 511 -27.80 -0.47 -5.46
C LYS A 511 -29.10 -0.48 -4.66
N ALA A 512 -30.04 -1.36 -4.99
CA ALA A 512 -31.29 -1.51 -4.24
C ALA A 512 -31.04 -1.96 -2.78
N ARG A 513 -30.13 -2.93 -2.58
CA ARG A 513 -29.75 -3.38 -1.24
C ARG A 513 -29.07 -2.28 -0.43
N ALA A 514 -28.22 -1.46 -1.05
CA ALA A 514 -27.54 -0.34 -0.38
C ALA A 514 -28.53 0.73 0.10
N THR A 515 -29.57 1.03 -0.70
CA THR A 515 -30.64 1.95 -0.28
C THR A 515 -31.46 1.37 0.88
N GLU A 516 -31.74 0.07 0.86
CA GLU A 516 -32.48 -0.63 1.91
C GLU A 516 -31.68 -0.69 3.23
N THR A 517 -30.36 -0.93 3.16
CA THR A 517 -29.49 -0.89 4.35
C THR A 517 -29.40 0.51 4.95
N SER A 518 -29.38 1.55 4.11
CA SER A 518 -29.37 2.95 4.57
C SER A 518 -30.68 3.32 5.30
N GLN A 519 -31.83 2.86 4.78
CA GLN A 519 -33.14 3.06 5.43
C GLN A 519 -33.20 2.33 6.78
N LEU A 520 -32.76 1.06 6.84
CA LEU A 520 -32.72 0.30 8.09
C LEU A 520 -31.77 0.92 9.13
N GLN A 521 -30.65 1.52 8.69
CA GLN A 521 -29.75 2.25 9.60
C GLN A 521 -30.41 3.51 10.18
N GLN A 522 -31.18 4.25 9.37
CA GLN A 522 -31.91 5.42 9.83
C GLN A 522 -33.04 5.04 10.82
N GLU A 523 -33.79 3.97 10.53
CA GLU A 523 -34.82 3.45 11.42
C GLU A 523 -34.24 2.94 12.76
N LYS A 524 -33.09 2.26 12.70
CA LYS A 524 -32.35 1.86 13.91
C LYS A 524 -31.91 3.05 14.75
N MET A 525 -31.55 4.18 14.14
CA MET A 525 -31.15 5.40 14.85
C MET A 525 -32.35 6.01 15.60
N LEU A 526 -33.51 6.08 14.94
CA LEU A 526 -34.76 6.54 15.55
C LEU A 526 -35.19 5.64 16.72
N LEU A 527 -35.17 4.33 16.54
CA LEU A 527 -35.49 3.37 17.60
C LEU A 527 -34.53 3.47 18.79
N LYS A 528 -33.25 3.77 18.54
CA LYS A 528 -32.26 3.95 19.60
C LYS A 528 -32.54 5.21 20.44
N GLU A 529 -32.95 6.30 19.80
CA GLU A 529 -33.39 7.52 20.49
C GLU A 529 -34.66 7.28 21.32
N GLU A 530 -35.61 6.52 20.78
CA GLU A 530 -36.85 6.17 21.47
C GLU A 530 -36.61 5.27 22.70
N VAL A 531 -35.70 4.30 22.59
CA VAL A 531 -35.27 3.46 23.71
C VAL A 531 -34.57 4.29 24.80
N GLU A 532 -33.74 5.26 24.42
CA GLU A 532 -33.06 6.14 25.38
C GLU A 532 -34.04 7.06 26.11
N SER A 533 -35.06 7.55 25.39
CA SER A 533 -36.19 8.30 25.97
C SER A 533 -36.97 7.45 26.99
N LEU A 534 -37.34 6.22 26.62
CA LEU A 534 -38.06 5.30 27.50
C LEU A 534 -37.26 4.90 28.73
N LYS A 535 -35.94 4.71 28.61
CA LYS A 535 -35.06 4.47 29.77
C LYS A 535 -35.08 5.63 30.75
N LYS A 536 -34.96 6.86 30.27
CA LYS A 536 -35.05 8.05 31.14
C LYS A 536 -36.40 8.15 31.84
N ALA A 537 -37.49 7.86 31.14
CA ALA A 537 -38.83 7.84 31.72
C ALA A 537 -38.98 6.74 32.80
N LEU A 538 -38.37 5.57 32.58
CA LEU A 538 -38.35 4.48 33.55
C LEU A 538 -37.57 4.87 34.81
N ASP A 539 -36.39 5.47 34.68
CA ASP A 539 -35.59 5.94 35.82
C ASP A 539 -36.36 6.96 36.67
N ILE A 540 -37.10 7.87 36.03
CA ILE A 540 -37.96 8.85 36.72
C ILE A 540 -39.07 8.14 37.49
N ALA A 541 -39.78 7.20 36.85
CA ALA A 541 -40.87 6.46 37.49
C ALA A 541 -40.38 5.60 38.66
N GLU A 542 -39.21 4.97 38.54
CA GLU A 542 -38.61 4.20 39.64
C GLU A 542 -38.26 5.08 40.84
N GLN A 543 -37.76 6.30 40.57
CA GLN A 543 -37.47 7.27 41.62
C GLN A 543 -38.75 7.77 42.32
N GLU A 544 -39.82 8.07 41.57
CA GLU A 544 -41.12 8.44 42.13
C GLU A 544 -41.73 7.31 43.00
N ILE A 545 -41.62 6.06 42.56
CA ILE A 545 -42.08 4.89 43.34
C ILE A 545 -41.28 4.78 44.64
N LYS A 546 -39.97 5.03 44.60
CA LYS A 546 -39.10 5.00 45.79
C LYS A 546 -39.50 6.10 46.78
N ASP A 547 -39.74 7.31 46.29
CA ASP A 547 -40.15 8.45 47.12
C ASP A 547 -41.56 8.26 47.70
N GLY A 548 -42.47 7.66 46.92
CA GLY A 548 -43.78 7.22 47.38
C GLY A 548 -43.70 6.16 48.49
N LYS A 549 -42.85 5.14 48.34
CA LYS A 549 -42.61 4.12 49.39
C LYS A 549 -42.08 4.73 50.68
N ASN A 550 -41.14 5.67 50.58
CA ASN A 550 -40.59 6.39 51.74
C ASN A 550 -41.69 7.21 52.45
N SER A 551 -42.54 7.89 51.68
CA SER A 551 -43.66 8.68 52.22
C SER A 551 -44.68 7.80 52.93
N VAL A 552 -45.01 6.64 52.37
CA VAL A 552 -45.92 5.66 53.01
C VAL A 552 -45.33 5.11 54.30
N ALA A 553 -44.02 4.82 54.34
CA ALA A 553 -43.34 4.37 55.55
C ALA A 553 -43.41 5.43 56.67
N ALA A 554 -43.17 6.70 56.34
CA ALA A 554 -43.26 7.82 57.28
C ALA A 554 -44.68 8.01 57.83
N ILE A 555 -45.71 7.89 56.98
CA ILE A 555 -47.12 7.96 57.41
C ILE A 555 -47.43 6.79 58.37
N LYS A 556 -46.96 5.58 58.05
CA LYS A 556 -47.19 4.40 58.88
C LYS A 556 -46.60 4.59 60.29
N GLU A 557 -45.36 5.06 60.38
CA GLU A 557 -44.70 5.37 61.65
C GLU A 557 -45.42 6.49 62.43
N SER A 558 -45.89 7.54 61.75
CA SER A 558 -46.71 8.58 62.37
C SER A 558 -48.06 8.06 62.89
N THR A 559 -48.72 7.14 62.17
CA THR A 559 -49.98 6.55 62.64
C THR A 559 -49.79 5.61 63.84
N GLU A 560 -48.70 4.84 63.87
CA GLU A 560 -48.37 3.97 65.01
C GLU A 560 -48.05 4.78 66.26
N THR A 561 -47.26 5.85 66.13
CA THR A 561 -46.96 6.77 67.23
C THR A 561 -48.21 7.50 67.74
N ASN A 562 -49.12 7.92 66.86
CA ASN A 562 -50.39 8.53 67.27
C ASN A 562 -51.30 7.54 67.99
N LYS A 563 -51.44 6.30 67.51
CA LYS A 563 -52.18 5.23 68.21
C LYS A 563 -51.60 4.94 69.59
N ALA A 564 -50.28 4.95 69.75
CA ALA A 564 -49.62 4.76 71.04
C ALA A 564 -49.94 5.92 72.02
N LYS A 565 -49.90 7.17 71.55
CA LYS A 565 -50.27 8.36 72.35
C LYS A 565 -51.74 8.31 72.78
N GLU A 566 -52.64 7.90 71.89
CA GLU A 566 -54.07 7.79 72.17
C GLU A 566 -54.37 6.70 73.20
N LYS A 567 -53.72 5.54 73.09
CA LYS A 567 -53.78 4.47 74.09
C LYS A 567 -53.25 4.93 75.45
N GLN A 568 -52.18 5.72 75.48
CA GLN A 568 -51.64 6.30 76.71
C GLN A 568 -52.62 7.30 77.35
N LYS A 569 -53.27 8.16 76.55
CA LYS A 569 -54.32 9.07 77.03
C LYS A 569 -55.52 8.31 77.61
N ASN A 570 -55.99 7.27 76.91
CA ASN A 570 -57.09 6.43 77.42
C ASN A 570 -56.72 5.72 78.71
N ASN A 571 -55.50 5.17 78.81
CA ASN A 571 -55.02 4.56 80.05
C ASN A 571 -54.93 5.57 81.20
N GLN A 572 -54.47 6.80 80.94
CA GLN A 572 -54.48 7.88 81.94
C GLN A 572 -55.91 8.25 82.38
N ALA A 573 -56.86 8.36 81.44
CA ALA A 573 -58.26 8.64 81.76
C ALA A 573 -58.88 7.52 82.61
N ILE A 574 -58.62 6.25 82.28
CA ILE A 574 -59.06 5.10 83.07
C ILE A 574 -58.46 5.15 84.49
N PHE A 575 -57.16 5.45 84.61
CA PHE A 575 -56.50 5.56 85.91
C PHE A 575 -57.10 6.69 86.77
N ILE A 576 -57.41 7.85 86.17
CA ILE A 576 -58.10 8.96 86.83
C ILE A 576 -59.50 8.53 87.29
N CYS A 577 -60.27 7.82 86.45
CA CYS A 577 -61.58 7.30 86.82
C CYS A 577 -61.51 6.29 87.97
N ILE A 578 -60.51 5.40 87.98
CA ILE A 578 -60.28 4.44 89.07
C ILE A 578 -59.94 5.18 90.37
N LEU A 579 -59.06 6.18 90.33
CA LEU A 579 -58.74 7.02 91.50
C LEU A 579 -59.97 7.76 92.03
N TYR A 580 -60.82 8.26 91.13
CA TYR A 580 -62.07 8.93 91.49
C TYR A 580 -63.07 7.94 92.13
N PHE A 581 -63.21 6.73 91.58
CA PHE A 581 -64.03 5.66 92.17
C PHE A 581 -63.52 5.21 93.54
N LEU A 582 -62.20 5.03 93.70
CA LEU A 582 -61.59 4.73 94.99
C LEU A 582 -61.84 5.86 95.99
N ALA A 583 -61.66 7.12 95.59
CA ALA A 583 -61.97 8.27 96.43
C ALA A 583 -63.45 8.30 96.84
N LEU A 584 -64.40 8.05 95.93
CA LEU A 584 -65.82 7.90 96.26
C LEU A 584 -66.08 6.72 97.20
N TYR A 585 -65.47 5.56 96.97
CA TYR A 585 -65.61 4.39 97.83
C TYR A 585 -65.11 4.67 99.26
N PHE A 586 -63.95 5.30 99.41
CA PHE A 586 -63.38 5.68 100.71
C PHE A 586 -64.19 6.78 101.43
N THR A 587 -64.77 7.73 100.70
CA THR A 587 -65.53 8.85 101.28
C THR A 587 -67.00 8.54 101.56
N LEU A 588 -67.67 7.68 100.78
CA LEU A 588 -69.12 7.47 100.85
C LEU A 588 -69.53 6.06 101.30
N ILE A 589 -68.73 5.04 100.97
CA ILE A 589 -69.09 3.62 101.21
C ILE A 589 -68.41 3.08 102.46
N LEU A 590 -67.09 3.30 102.61
CA LEU A 590 -66.31 2.85 103.77
C LEU A 590 -66.87 3.34 105.13
N PRO A 591 -67.34 4.61 105.26
CA PRO A 591 -67.90 5.10 106.53
C PRO A 591 -69.23 4.43 106.92
N ARG A 592 -69.92 3.78 105.99
CA ARG A 592 -71.16 3.03 106.28
C ARG A 592 -70.88 1.62 106.80
N TYR A 593 -69.75 1.02 106.46
CA TYR A 593 -69.36 -0.31 106.97
C TYR A 593 -68.71 -0.27 108.36
N PHE A 594 -68.18 0.88 108.79
CA PHE A 594 -67.63 1.07 110.14
C PHE A 594 -68.64 1.60 111.16
N LYS A 595 -69.94 1.62 110.82
CA LYS A 595 -71.03 2.09 111.69
C LYS A 595 -72.09 1.03 112.02
N SER A 596 -71.76 -0.25 111.86
CA SER A 596 -72.52 -1.39 112.37
C SER A 596 -71.66 -2.27 113.26
#